data_AF-A0AAV8DPS2-F1
#
_entry.id   AF-A0AAV8DPS2-F1
#
_cell.length_a   1.000
_cell.length_b   1.000
_cell.length_c   1.000
_cell.angle_alpha   90.00
_cell.angle_beta   90.00
_cell.angle_gamma   90.00
#
_symmetry.space_group_name_H-M   'P 1'
#
loop_
_entity.id
_entity.type
_entity.pdbx_description
1 polymer ?
#
loop_
_entity_poly.entity_id
_entity_poly.type
_entity_poly.pdbx_seq_one_letter_code
_entity_poly.pdbx_strand_id
1 'polypeptide(L)'
;MKKIISKEQTAFLQNRCISDNVLLVKEILNSFNTKRFKHEACLLKADITKAFDKLSWSFLEQTCHHVNMPRKITRMMLSAYQRAKVTILINGTGDGYITPTHGLRQGCPMSPYAFILVMEMLSRCFKKAMLMGQIKGVKLAATAPTLTHIIYADDLVVLGDTNVGELQAIKQILEEFGQVSGLFVNPTKSKLWFSKATTNATSAHVQQLLQASMPEPGEKYLGVSLSGRTSARKTGQMLLERMWSKLAGWKCSMLSHAGRLVLIKSVLTSLPVYYMHTVRIPKGLIDQMMSLIAKFFWGKIDKSRYMSFISWKKVCTKIEEGGLGVKDLHKFGEALYLKNVWALMGQESKIWVDICRAKYYPQIGFWGAKNTRGATQLWKEATKVRENLKEDVCWDIFNGKKAPAVSQPWFPGWQIQGNVAKVDSKLTVGDLLDSQSNQWKGGQLVRLFGLQAASQIMNQAKAPDPTLHLDDRLIWKKVKTGRYTVKEGYAWLKGMEGDGGIAYRNEPHWQRIAKLKNVVPKVKIFLWRLLSKTLPIAQNMNRRIQSFSPMCQRCQMENEFETHCFFFCPGSRAVWFGGQLMLRVHDLPLDMVQAFTQITSTLDGQGMAIFSYTLWEL
;
A
#
# COMPACT_ATOMS: atom_id res chain seq x y z
N MET A 1 13.88 20.77 -1.97
CA MET A 1 13.14 19.76 -2.76
C MET A 1 11.63 20.00 -2.80
N LYS A 2 10.84 19.89 -1.72
CA LYS A 2 9.35 20.01 -1.79
C LYS A 2 8.82 21.34 -2.37
N LYS A 3 9.55 22.44 -2.19
CA LYS A 3 9.22 23.77 -2.78
C LYS A 3 9.69 23.93 -4.24
N ILE A 4 10.61 23.08 -4.69
CA ILE A 4 11.26 23.17 -6.01
C ILE A 4 10.55 22.25 -7.00
N ILE A 5 10.17 21.05 -6.56
CA ILE A 5 9.59 20.01 -7.40
C ILE A 5 8.06 20.12 -7.45
N SER A 6 7.57 20.30 -8.67
CA SER A 6 6.19 20.36 -9.10
C SER A 6 5.34 19.18 -8.61
N LYS A 7 4.03 19.37 -8.41
CA LYS A 7 3.14 18.32 -7.87
C LYS A 7 2.97 17.14 -8.83
N GLU A 8 3.19 17.39 -10.11
CA GLU A 8 3.09 16.45 -11.23
C GLU A 8 4.18 15.36 -11.21
N GLN A 9 5.27 15.57 -10.44
CA GLN A 9 6.39 14.64 -10.34
C GLN A 9 6.43 13.93 -8.97
N THR A 10 6.24 12.62 -8.91
CA THR A 10 6.03 11.94 -7.61
C THR A 10 7.14 11.00 -7.16
N ALA A 11 8.11 10.67 -8.02
CA ALA A 11 9.20 9.75 -7.67
C ALA A 11 10.20 10.33 -6.65
N PHE A 12 10.76 9.46 -5.81
CA PHE A 12 11.85 9.74 -4.85
C PHE A 12 11.61 10.84 -3.81
N LEU A 13 10.37 11.35 -3.71
CA LEU A 13 10.00 12.39 -2.77
C LEU A 13 9.19 11.83 -1.60
N GLN A 14 9.55 12.26 -0.40
CA GLN A 14 8.84 11.88 0.82
C GLN A 14 7.34 12.26 0.72
N ASN A 15 6.48 11.33 1.12
CA ASN A 15 5.02 11.44 1.10
C ASN A 15 4.37 11.51 -0.30
N ARG A 16 5.11 11.20 -1.37
CA ARG A 16 4.55 10.95 -2.71
C ARG A 16 4.67 9.46 -3.01
N CYS A 17 3.59 8.84 -3.47
CA CYS A 17 3.55 7.40 -3.71
C CYS A 17 3.39 7.10 -5.19
N ILE A 18 4.05 6.04 -5.67
CA ILE A 18 3.88 5.50 -7.03
C ILE A 18 2.40 5.20 -7.36
N SER A 19 1.60 4.84 -6.35
CA SER A 19 0.17 4.59 -6.52
C SER A 19 -0.59 5.83 -6.94
N ASP A 20 -0.15 7.04 -6.54
CA ASP A 20 -0.83 8.29 -6.85
C ASP A 20 -0.90 8.51 -8.38
N ASN A 21 0.20 8.21 -9.09
CA ASN A 21 0.26 8.29 -10.55
C ASN A 21 -0.60 7.23 -11.23
N VAL A 22 -0.57 6.00 -10.72
CA VAL A 22 -1.41 4.92 -11.26
C VAL A 22 -2.89 5.24 -11.12
N LEU A 23 -3.32 5.76 -9.97
CA LEU A 23 -4.70 6.18 -9.75
C LEU A 23 -5.08 7.36 -10.66
N LEU A 24 -4.19 8.34 -10.82
CA LEU A 24 -4.38 9.47 -11.71
C LEU A 24 -4.59 9.04 -13.17
N VAL A 25 -3.67 8.24 -13.71
CA VAL A 25 -3.74 7.75 -15.09
C VAL A 25 -5.00 6.90 -15.31
N LYS A 26 -5.38 6.06 -14.35
CA LYS A 26 -6.65 5.31 -14.41
C LYS A 26 -7.87 6.23 -14.46
N GLU A 27 -7.86 7.33 -13.73
CA GLU A 27 -8.97 8.29 -13.73
C GLU A 27 -9.05 9.06 -15.06
N ILE A 28 -7.90 9.42 -15.66
CA ILE A 28 -7.80 10.00 -17.00
C ILE A 28 -8.36 9.04 -18.05
N LEU A 29 -7.82 7.82 -18.11
CA LEU A 29 -8.24 6.82 -19.10
C LEU A 29 -9.70 6.42 -18.93
N ASN A 30 -10.21 6.43 -17.70
CA ASN A 30 -11.64 6.24 -17.46
C ASN A 30 -12.47 7.40 -18.04
N SER A 31 -12.05 8.66 -17.88
CA SER A 31 -12.70 9.80 -18.54
C SER A 31 -12.71 9.64 -20.06
N PHE A 32 -11.55 9.32 -20.66
CA PHE A 32 -11.40 9.13 -22.10
C PHE A 32 -12.34 8.05 -22.65
N ASN A 33 -12.62 7.02 -21.85
CA ASN A 33 -13.52 5.93 -22.22
C ASN A 33 -15.02 6.21 -21.99
N THR A 34 -15.40 7.38 -21.49
CA THR A 34 -16.80 7.75 -21.24
C THR A 34 -17.37 8.61 -22.36
N LYS A 35 -18.62 8.36 -22.75
CA LYS A 35 -19.33 9.21 -23.74
C LYS A 35 -19.60 10.65 -23.25
N ARG A 36 -19.39 10.92 -21.96
CA ARG A 36 -19.56 12.24 -21.32
C ARG A 36 -18.37 13.16 -21.58
N PHE A 37 -17.18 12.60 -21.81
CA PHE A 37 -16.02 13.38 -22.19
C PHE A 37 -16.11 13.67 -23.70
N LYS A 38 -16.38 14.94 -24.05
CA LYS A 38 -16.68 15.39 -25.42
C LYS A 38 -15.50 16.08 -26.12
N HIS A 39 -14.36 16.16 -25.45
CA HIS A 39 -13.17 16.80 -26.01
C HIS A 39 -12.29 15.74 -26.67
N GLU A 40 -11.81 16.04 -27.89
CA GLU A 40 -10.74 15.24 -28.48
C GLU A 40 -9.46 15.48 -27.67
N ALA A 41 -8.84 14.40 -27.21
CA ALA A 41 -7.68 14.49 -26.35
C ALA A 41 -6.85 13.22 -26.47
N CYS A 42 -5.55 13.37 -26.29
CA CYS A 42 -4.62 12.26 -26.28
C CYS A 42 -3.81 12.20 -24.98
N LEU A 43 -3.33 11.00 -24.68
CA LEU A 43 -2.38 10.72 -23.63
C LEU A 43 -1.22 9.96 -24.28
N LEU A 44 -0.03 10.56 -24.26
CA LEU A 44 1.22 9.96 -24.69
C LEU A 44 1.95 9.41 -23.47
N LYS A 45 2.11 8.10 -23.37
CA LYS A 45 3.11 7.49 -22.49
C LYS A 45 4.44 7.52 -23.25
N ALA A 46 5.30 8.46 -22.89
CA ALA A 46 6.61 8.63 -23.49
C ALA A 46 7.64 7.75 -22.77
N ASP A 47 8.45 7.01 -23.53
CA ASP A 47 9.54 6.17 -23.02
C ASP A 47 10.87 6.92 -23.18
N ILE A 48 11.55 7.26 -22.08
CA ILE A 48 12.85 7.97 -22.16
C ILE A 48 13.97 6.95 -22.35
N THR A 49 14.81 7.14 -23.37
CA THR A 49 15.87 6.19 -23.70
C THR A 49 17.00 6.22 -22.68
N LYS A 50 17.18 5.13 -21.91
CA LYS A 50 18.31 4.94 -20.97
C LYS A 50 18.53 6.17 -20.07
N ALA A 51 17.48 6.59 -19.37
CA ALA A 51 17.39 7.92 -18.77
C ALA A 51 18.54 8.26 -17.79
N PHE A 52 18.97 7.33 -16.95
CA PHE A 52 20.12 7.58 -16.07
C PHE A 52 21.42 7.66 -16.86
N ASP A 53 21.62 6.76 -17.82
CA ASP A 53 22.90 6.62 -18.51
C ASP A 53 23.15 7.76 -19.51
N LYS A 54 22.11 8.42 -20.02
CA LYS A 54 22.21 9.45 -21.07
C LYS A 54 22.24 10.91 -20.58
N LEU A 55 22.01 11.17 -19.29
CA LEU A 55 21.82 12.52 -18.78
C LEU A 55 23.07 13.40 -18.89
N SER A 56 22.92 14.58 -19.48
CA SER A 56 24.00 15.57 -19.65
C SER A 56 24.42 16.24 -18.34
N TRP A 57 25.72 16.17 -18.03
CA TRP A 57 26.29 16.81 -16.83
C TRP A 57 26.27 18.34 -16.91
N SER A 58 26.50 18.92 -18.09
CA SER A 58 26.44 20.38 -18.26
C SER A 58 25.04 20.91 -18.01
N PHE A 59 24.01 20.19 -18.47
CA PHE A 59 22.63 20.55 -18.20
C PHE A 59 22.25 20.38 -16.72
N LEU A 60 22.76 19.34 -16.06
CA LEU A 60 22.59 19.17 -14.61
C LEU A 60 23.22 20.34 -13.84
N GLU A 61 24.42 20.78 -14.22
CA GLU A 61 25.09 21.94 -13.62
C GLU A 61 24.25 23.21 -13.76
N GLN A 62 23.77 23.50 -14.98
CA GLN A 62 22.88 24.64 -15.25
C GLN A 62 21.57 24.54 -14.45
N THR A 63 20.99 23.34 -14.36
CA THR A 63 19.78 23.09 -13.56
C THR A 63 20.03 23.39 -12.08
N CYS A 64 21.17 22.93 -11.53
CA CYS A 64 21.57 23.23 -10.16
C CYS A 64 21.71 24.73 -9.91
N HIS A 65 22.33 25.46 -10.84
CA HIS A 65 22.42 26.92 -10.77
C HIS A 65 21.04 27.58 -10.80
N HIS A 66 20.15 27.15 -11.69
CA HIS A 66 18.80 27.69 -11.82
C HIS A 66 17.95 27.49 -10.57
N VAL A 67 18.14 26.38 -9.83
CA VAL A 67 17.44 26.15 -8.55
C VAL A 67 18.17 26.75 -7.35
N ASN A 68 19.16 27.63 -7.57
CA ASN A 68 19.98 28.28 -6.54
C ASN A 68 20.67 27.28 -5.60
N MET A 69 21.14 26.15 -6.13
CA MET A 69 21.93 25.20 -5.34
C MET A 69 23.33 25.78 -5.05
N PRO A 70 23.85 25.66 -3.82
CA PRO A 70 25.19 26.15 -3.49
C PRO A 70 26.26 25.53 -4.39
N ARG A 71 27.13 26.37 -4.98
CA ARG A 71 28.19 25.94 -5.91
C ARG A 71 29.06 24.81 -5.37
N LYS A 72 29.37 24.82 -4.07
CA LYS A 72 30.17 23.77 -3.41
C LYS A 72 29.49 22.40 -3.53
N ILE A 73 28.18 22.33 -3.29
CA ILE A 73 27.40 21.09 -3.37
C ILE A 73 27.32 20.60 -4.82
N THR A 74 27.05 21.52 -5.75
CA THR A 74 26.99 21.21 -7.19
C THR A 74 28.31 20.63 -7.69
N ARG A 75 29.45 21.26 -7.37
CA ARG A 75 30.78 20.76 -7.74
C ARG A 75 31.09 19.39 -7.14
N MET A 76 30.76 19.18 -5.86
CA MET A 76 30.95 17.87 -5.21
C MET A 76 30.14 16.79 -5.92
N MET A 77 28.87 17.07 -6.23
CA MET A 77 27.99 16.15 -6.94
C MET A 77 28.52 15.82 -8.34
N LEU A 78 28.86 16.84 -9.14
CA LEU A 78 29.38 16.66 -10.50
C LEU A 78 30.71 15.91 -10.50
N SER A 79 31.62 16.23 -9.56
CA SER A 79 32.90 15.52 -9.41
C SER A 79 32.71 14.03 -9.15
N ALA A 80 31.67 13.65 -8.40
CA ALA A 80 31.38 12.24 -8.13
C ALA A 80 30.94 11.45 -9.38
N TYR A 81 30.38 12.13 -10.38
CA TYR A 81 30.01 11.52 -11.66
C TYR A 81 31.16 11.59 -12.67
N GLN A 82 31.79 12.76 -12.82
CA GLN A 82 32.85 13.04 -13.79
C GLN A 82 34.14 12.26 -13.54
N ARG A 83 34.47 11.97 -12.28
CA ARG A 83 35.68 11.21 -11.92
C ARG A 83 35.46 9.70 -11.90
N ALA A 84 34.22 9.23 -12.11
CA ALA A 84 33.95 7.80 -12.13
C ALA A 84 34.61 7.16 -13.36
N LYS A 85 35.20 5.98 -13.15
CA LYS A 85 35.67 5.12 -14.24
C LYS A 85 34.88 3.83 -14.21
N VAL A 86 34.54 3.31 -15.39
CA VAL A 86 33.88 2.02 -15.56
C VAL A 86 34.89 1.04 -16.13
N THR A 87 34.92 -0.19 -15.63
CA THR A 87 35.74 -1.27 -16.19
C THR A 87 34.82 -2.40 -16.63
N ILE A 88 35.22 -3.13 -17.67
CA ILE A 88 34.47 -4.29 -18.15
C ILE A 88 35.06 -5.52 -17.45
N LEU A 89 34.20 -6.33 -16.83
CA LEU A 89 34.64 -7.59 -16.22
C LEU A 89 34.69 -8.67 -17.30
N ILE A 90 35.89 -9.09 -17.67
CA ILE A 90 36.13 -10.26 -18.54
C ILE A 90 36.58 -11.39 -17.62
N ASN A 91 35.79 -12.48 -17.55
CA ASN A 91 36.05 -13.63 -16.67
C ASN A 91 36.25 -13.28 -15.19
N GLY A 92 35.58 -12.22 -14.70
CA GLY A 92 35.68 -11.77 -13.30
C GLY A 92 36.87 -10.85 -13.00
N THR A 93 37.78 -10.66 -13.96
CA THR A 93 38.85 -9.67 -13.88
C THR A 93 38.47 -8.40 -14.64
N GLY A 94 38.70 -7.23 -14.03
CA GLY A 94 38.47 -5.95 -14.70
C GLY A 94 39.52 -5.69 -15.76
N ASP A 95 39.08 -5.39 -16.97
CA ASP A 95 39.93 -5.02 -18.09
C ASP A 95 39.57 -3.63 -18.61
N GLY A 96 40.60 -2.81 -18.81
CA GLY A 96 40.51 -1.43 -19.26
C GLY A 96 39.72 -0.48 -18.34
N TYR A 97 39.79 0.81 -18.67
CA TYR A 97 38.97 1.85 -18.05
C TYR A 97 38.28 2.70 -19.12
N ILE A 98 36.97 2.85 -18.98
CA ILE A 98 36.13 3.74 -19.76
C ILE A 98 35.77 4.92 -18.88
N THR A 99 36.05 6.13 -19.36
CA THR A 99 35.62 7.36 -18.68
C THR A 99 34.28 7.79 -19.27
N PRO A 100 33.18 7.76 -18.49
CA PRO A 100 31.89 8.26 -18.95
C PRO A 100 32.00 9.76 -19.27
N THR A 101 31.27 10.21 -20.28
CA THR A 101 31.17 11.64 -20.62
C THR A 101 29.85 12.27 -20.16
N HIS A 102 28.91 11.42 -19.74
CA HIS A 102 27.57 11.77 -19.32
C HIS A 102 26.99 10.63 -18.48
N GLY A 103 25.79 10.85 -17.92
CA GLY A 103 25.03 9.85 -17.18
C GLY A 103 25.21 9.92 -15.67
N LEU A 104 24.19 9.44 -14.95
CA LEU A 104 24.16 9.35 -13.50
C LEU A 104 24.48 7.93 -13.06
N ARG A 105 25.31 7.80 -12.02
CA ARG A 105 25.70 6.49 -11.49
C ARG A 105 24.50 5.78 -10.85
N GLN A 106 24.11 4.63 -11.37
CA GLN A 106 23.09 3.78 -10.75
C GLN A 106 23.59 3.23 -9.40
N GLY A 107 22.70 3.19 -8.41
CA GLY A 107 23.05 2.82 -7.03
C GLY A 107 23.67 3.95 -6.19
N CYS A 108 24.01 5.11 -6.78
CA CYS A 108 24.41 6.29 -6.01
C CYS A 108 23.17 6.93 -5.36
N PRO A 109 23.18 7.20 -4.04
CA PRO A 109 22.04 7.83 -3.34
C PRO A 109 21.66 9.23 -3.86
N MET A 110 22.59 9.94 -4.51
CA MET A 110 22.35 11.30 -5.04
C MET A 110 21.72 11.29 -6.42
N SER A 111 21.97 10.25 -7.24
CA SER A 111 21.49 10.18 -8.62
C SER A 111 19.97 10.33 -8.75
N PRO A 112 19.12 9.69 -7.91
CA PRO A 112 17.67 9.90 -7.98
C PRO A 112 17.27 11.37 -7.79
N TYR A 113 17.95 12.11 -6.91
CA TYR A 113 17.65 13.52 -6.65
C TYR A 113 18.14 14.44 -7.77
N ALA A 114 19.32 14.17 -8.32
CA ALA A 114 19.83 14.87 -9.50
C ALA A 114 18.89 14.67 -10.69
N PHE A 115 18.42 13.44 -10.91
CA PHE A 115 17.52 13.11 -11.99
C PHE A 115 16.18 13.86 -11.88
N ILE A 116 15.57 13.89 -10.69
CA ILE A 116 14.29 14.60 -10.53
C ILE A 116 14.43 16.11 -10.69
N LEU A 117 15.58 16.71 -10.36
CA LEU A 117 15.84 18.13 -10.62
C LEU A 117 15.87 18.45 -12.11
N VAL A 118 16.50 17.58 -12.92
CA VAL A 118 16.53 17.72 -14.37
C VAL A 118 15.14 17.56 -14.97
N MET A 119 14.38 16.57 -14.53
CA MET A 119 12.98 16.36 -14.98
C MET A 119 12.02 17.48 -14.53
N GLU A 120 12.33 18.20 -13.44
CA GLU A 120 11.57 19.40 -13.06
C GLU A 120 11.68 20.50 -14.13
N MET A 121 12.81 20.61 -14.84
CA MET A 121 12.94 21.59 -15.93
C MET A 121 11.96 21.29 -17.06
N LEU A 122 11.77 20.02 -17.41
CA LEU A 122 10.73 19.62 -18.37
C LEU A 122 9.32 20.02 -17.89
N SER A 123 9.04 19.82 -16.60
CA SER A 123 7.76 20.23 -16.00
C SER A 123 7.52 21.74 -16.13
N ARG A 124 8.57 22.54 -15.98
CA ARG A 124 8.54 23.99 -16.16
C ARG A 124 8.33 24.39 -17.62
N CYS A 125 8.92 23.68 -18.58
CA CYS A 125 8.66 23.92 -20.01
C CYS A 125 7.17 23.75 -20.34
N PHE A 126 6.56 22.65 -19.89
CA PHE A 126 5.11 22.45 -20.07
C PHE A 126 4.25 23.52 -19.39
N LYS A 127 4.62 23.94 -18.18
CA LYS A 127 3.90 25.02 -17.48
C LYS A 127 4.04 26.36 -18.19
N LYS A 128 5.23 26.69 -18.70
CA LYS A 128 5.49 27.90 -19.49
C LYS A 128 4.66 27.91 -20.77
N ALA A 129 4.66 26.82 -21.53
CA ALA A 129 3.87 26.67 -22.75
C ALA A 129 2.35 26.80 -22.46
N MET A 130 1.89 26.27 -21.32
CA MET A 130 0.49 26.43 -20.89
C MET A 130 0.15 27.88 -20.56
N LEU A 131 1.03 28.60 -19.86
CA LEU A 131 0.84 30.04 -19.56
C LEU A 131 0.86 30.90 -20.82
N MET A 132 1.63 30.52 -21.83
CA MET A 132 1.70 31.18 -23.13
C MET A 132 0.53 30.80 -24.07
N GLY A 133 -0.37 29.92 -23.64
CA GLY A 133 -1.50 29.46 -24.45
C GLY A 133 -1.14 28.51 -25.60
N GLN A 134 0.12 28.05 -25.67
CA GLN A 134 0.58 27.09 -26.68
C GLN A 134 0.08 25.67 -26.41
N ILE A 135 -0.13 25.33 -25.14
CA ILE A 135 -0.69 24.04 -24.70
C ILE A 135 -1.89 24.32 -23.80
N LYS A 136 -3.08 23.89 -24.23
CA LYS A 136 -4.28 23.98 -23.41
C LYS A 136 -4.32 22.88 -22.36
N GLY A 137 -3.80 21.70 -22.69
CA GLY A 137 -3.84 20.52 -21.82
C GLY A 137 -5.25 19.96 -21.66
N VAL A 138 -5.39 19.01 -20.73
CA VAL A 138 -6.61 18.24 -20.55
C VAL A 138 -7.26 18.53 -19.20
N LYS A 139 -8.53 18.96 -19.23
CA LYS A 139 -9.35 19.21 -18.04
C LYS A 139 -10.47 18.17 -17.93
N LEU A 140 -10.47 17.39 -16.85
CA LEU A 140 -11.38 16.23 -16.70
C LEU A 140 -12.75 16.57 -16.08
N ALA A 141 -12.87 17.72 -15.42
CA ALA A 141 -14.10 18.27 -14.85
C ALA A 141 -13.97 19.78 -14.65
N ALA A 142 -15.08 20.51 -14.52
CA ALA A 142 -15.11 21.98 -14.46
C ALA A 142 -14.20 22.59 -13.37
N THR A 143 -14.13 21.97 -12.19
CA THR A 143 -13.29 22.42 -11.07
C THR A 143 -11.99 21.61 -10.90
N ALA A 144 -11.71 20.68 -11.83
CA ALA A 144 -10.48 19.90 -11.80
C ALA A 144 -9.29 20.74 -12.26
N PRO A 145 -8.06 20.45 -11.77
CA PRO A 145 -6.85 21.00 -12.36
C PRO A 145 -6.71 20.57 -13.83
N THR A 146 -6.16 21.47 -14.65
CA THR A 146 -5.74 21.16 -16.02
C THR A 146 -4.44 20.36 -15.98
N LEU A 147 -4.36 19.29 -16.76
CA LEU A 147 -3.20 18.40 -16.80
C LEU A 147 -2.48 18.52 -18.13
N THR A 148 -1.15 18.68 -18.09
CA THR A 148 -0.28 18.63 -19.27
C THR A 148 0.71 17.48 -19.20
N HIS A 149 1.18 17.12 -18.01
CA HIS A 149 2.15 16.04 -17.82
C HIS A 149 2.05 15.41 -16.42
N ILE A 150 2.56 14.19 -16.31
CA ILE A 150 2.74 13.42 -15.07
C ILE A 150 4.09 12.70 -15.18
N ILE A 151 4.92 12.79 -14.15
CA ILE A 151 6.28 12.22 -14.15
C ILE A 151 6.46 11.28 -12.96
N TYR A 152 6.98 10.08 -13.22
CA TYR A 152 7.52 9.18 -12.20
C TYR A 152 8.91 8.72 -12.61
N ALA A 153 9.94 9.40 -12.11
CA ALA A 153 11.30 9.20 -12.61
C ALA A 153 11.31 9.36 -14.14
N ASP A 154 11.71 8.32 -14.87
CA ASP A 154 11.78 8.25 -16.33
C ASP A 154 10.44 7.94 -17.02
N ASP A 155 9.44 7.44 -16.29
CA ASP A 155 8.09 7.24 -16.79
C ASP A 155 7.37 8.59 -16.97
N LEU A 156 7.32 9.08 -18.21
CA LEU A 156 6.66 10.33 -18.60
C LEU A 156 5.29 10.06 -19.24
N VAL A 157 4.26 10.74 -18.74
CA VAL A 157 2.95 10.79 -19.38
C VAL A 157 2.64 12.23 -19.74
N VAL A 158 2.36 12.50 -21.01
CA VAL A 158 1.98 13.82 -21.53
C VAL A 158 0.51 13.77 -21.95
N LEU A 159 -0.23 14.84 -21.67
CA LEU A 159 -1.62 15.01 -22.05
C LEU A 159 -1.76 16.28 -22.88
N GLY A 160 -2.57 16.20 -23.94
CA GLY A 160 -2.88 17.35 -24.77
C GLY A 160 -4.18 17.19 -25.53
N ASP A 161 -4.70 18.31 -26.01
CA ASP A 161 -5.70 18.36 -27.07
C ASP A 161 -5.11 17.76 -28.37
N THR A 162 -5.96 17.28 -29.27
CA THR A 162 -5.53 16.71 -30.57
C THR A 162 -5.33 17.75 -31.65
N ASN A 163 -5.47 19.04 -31.32
CA ASN A 163 -5.11 20.14 -32.20
C ASN A 163 -3.63 20.08 -32.63
N VAL A 164 -3.37 20.25 -33.92
CA VAL A 164 -2.03 20.18 -34.53
C VAL A 164 -1.03 21.13 -33.88
N GLY A 165 -1.43 22.37 -33.58
CA GLY A 165 -0.55 23.37 -32.97
C GLY A 165 -0.10 22.97 -31.55
N GLU A 166 -1.02 22.44 -30.74
CA GLU A 166 -0.70 21.96 -29.40
C GLU A 166 0.22 20.72 -29.47
N LEU A 167 -0.04 19.79 -30.39
CA LEU A 167 0.80 18.60 -30.57
C LEU A 167 2.21 18.93 -31.09
N GLN A 168 2.33 19.92 -31.98
CA GLN A 168 3.63 20.45 -32.44
C GLN A 168 4.40 21.10 -31.28
N ALA A 169 3.73 21.90 -30.45
CA ALA A 169 4.35 22.49 -29.26
C ALA A 169 4.83 21.40 -28.28
N ILE A 170 4.02 20.36 -28.05
CA ILE A 170 4.41 19.21 -27.21
C ILE A 170 5.66 18.53 -27.79
N LYS A 171 5.66 18.24 -29.09
CA LYS A 171 6.79 17.58 -29.77
C LYS A 171 8.07 18.42 -29.66
N GLN A 172 7.97 19.72 -29.94
CA GLN A 172 9.09 20.65 -29.86
C GLN A 172 9.67 20.70 -28.44
N ILE A 173 8.84 20.79 -27.40
CA ILE A 173 9.30 20.78 -26.00
C ILE A 173 10.10 19.50 -25.69
N LEU A 174 9.62 18.34 -26.15
CA LEU A 174 10.30 17.05 -25.92
C LEU A 174 11.63 16.96 -26.67
N GLU A 175 11.67 17.46 -27.91
CA GLU A 175 12.88 17.47 -28.74
C GLU A 175 13.94 18.42 -28.19
N GLU A 176 13.57 19.68 -27.90
CA GLU A 176 14.46 20.68 -27.32
C GLU A 176 15.00 20.23 -25.96
N PHE A 177 14.12 19.69 -25.09
CA PHE A 177 14.55 19.14 -23.81
C PHE A 177 15.52 17.97 -24.00
N GLY A 178 15.25 17.07 -24.94
CA GLY A 178 16.13 15.96 -25.27
C GLY A 178 17.51 16.42 -25.74
N GLN A 179 17.58 17.45 -26.58
CA GLN A 179 18.82 18.02 -27.11
C GLN A 179 19.73 18.58 -25.99
N VAL A 180 19.15 19.33 -25.05
CA VAL A 180 19.95 19.94 -23.98
C VAL A 180 20.26 18.98 -22.83
N SER A 181 19.31 18.10 -22.48
CA SER A 181 19.44 17.21 -21.32
C SER A 181 20.06 15.85 -21.63
N GLY A 182 20.11 15.45 -22.91
CA GLY A 182 20.44 14.10 -23.35
C GLY A 182 19.29 13.09 -23.19
N LEU A 183 18.13 13.49 -22.64
CA LEU A 183 17.00 12.62 -22.35
C LEU A 183 15.99 12.59 -23.50
N PHE A 184 16.30 11.81 -24.53
CA PHE A 184 15.43 11.66 -25.71
C PHE A 184 14.29 10.66 -25.47
N VAL A 185 13.09 11.05 -25.89
CA VAL A 185 11.94 10.14 -26.01
C VAL A 185 12.20 9.14 -27.12
N ASN A 186 11.86 7.88 -26.87
CA ASN A 186 11.86 6.79 -27.83
C ASN A 186 10.46 6.68 -28.47
N PRO A 187 10.27 7.09 -29.73
CA PRO A 187 8.94 7.06 -30.35
C PRO A 187 8.40 5.62 -30.50
N THR A 188 9.27 4.66 -30.85
CA THR A 188 8.88 3.25 -31.09
C THR A 188 8.33 2.55 -29.85
N LYS A 189 8.84 2.92 -28.67
CA LYS A 189 8.37 2.39 -27.38
C LYS A 189 7.25 3.23 -26.76
N SER A 190 7.04 4.44 -27.27
CA SER A 190 5.99 5.33 -26.78
C SER A 190 4.62 4.87 -27.28
N LYS A 191 3.60 5.08 -26.43
CA LYS A 191 2.23 4.61 -26.68
C LYS A 191 1.20 5.74 -26.54
N LEU A 192 0.17 5.73 -27.38
CA LEU A 192 -0.89 6.74 -27.43
C LEU A 192 -2.26 6.18 -27.03
N TRP A 193 -2.98 6.88 -26.14
CA TRP A 193 -4.38 6.64 -25.85
C TRP A 193 -5.19 7.87 -26.24
N PHE A 194 -6.37 7.64 -26.81
CA PHE A 194 -7.26 8.70 -27.26
C PHE A 194 -8.57 8.69 -26.48
N SER A 195 -9.17 9.86 -26.35
CA SER A 195 -10.56 9.99 -25.89
C SER A 195 -11.52 9.41 -26.94
N LYS A 196 -12.68 8.92 -26.50
CA LYS A 196 -13.75 8.45 -27.41
C LYS A 196 -14.31 9.52 -28.35
N ALA A 197 -14.04 10.79 -28.09
CA ALA A 197 -14.42 11.87 -28.97
C ALA A 197 -13.50 11.99 -30.19
N THR A 198 -12.27 11.47 -30.09
CA THR A 198 -11.25 11.58 -31.13
C THR A 198 -11.60 10.68 -32.33
N THR A 199 -11.66 11.25 -33.53
CA THR A 199 -11.91 10.47 -34.75
C THR A 199 -10.72 9.57 -35.13
N ASN A 200 -10.99 8.54 -35.94
CA ASN A 200 -9.93 7.66 -36.48
C ASN A 200 -8.92 8.43 -37.35
N ALA A 201 -9.38 9.42 -38.12
CA ALA A 201 -8.52 10.27 -38.94
C ALA A 201 -7.60 11.14 -38.06
N THR A 202 -8.15 11.78 -37.03
CA THR A 202 -7.35 12.55 -36.05
C THR A 202 -6.34 11.64 -35.36
N SER A 203 -6.76 10.46 -34.89
CA SER A 203 -5.88 9.48 -34.24
C SER A 203 -4.71 9.05 -35.13
N ALA A 204 -4.96 8.77 -36.41
CA ALA A 204 -3.90 8.43 -37.37
C ALA A 204 -2.91 9.59 -37.56
N HIS A 205 -3.42 10.82 -37.67
CA HIS A 205 -2.60 12.01 -37.77
C HIS A 205 -1.71 12.22 -36.53
N VAL A 206 -2.26 12.08 -35.32
CA VAL A 206 -1.48 12.21 -34.07
C VAL A 206 -0.41 11.13 -33.98
N GLN A 207 -0.72 9.87 -34.35
CA GLN A 207 0.26 8.78 -34.38
C GLN A 207 1.43 9.08 -35.33
N GLN A 208 1.14 9.65 -36.51
CA GLN A 208 2.18 10.04 -37.47
C GLN A 208 3.03 11.22 -36.94
N LEU A 209 2.39 12.25 -36.38
CA LEU A 209 3.08 13.45 -35.90
C LEU A 209 4.04 13.15 -34.74
N LEU A 210 3.57 12.38 -33.75
CA LEU A 210 4.33 12.01 -32.55
C LEU A 210 5.13 10.71 -32.72
N GLN A 211 4.99 10.02 -33.85
CA GLN A 211 5.68 8.76 -34.18
C GLN A 211 5.48 7.67 -33.11
N ALA A 212 4.30 7.65 -32.50
CA ALA A 212 3.96 6.72 -31.43
C ALA A 212 2.77 5.83 -31.82
N SER A 213 2.80 4.59 -31.36
CA SER A 213 1.79 3.57 -31.69
C SER A 213 0.66 3.48 -30.67
N MET A 214 -0.47 2.90 -31.05
CA MET A 214 -1.50 2.49 -30.09
C MET A 214 -0.99 1.39 -29.14
N PRO A 215 -1.48 1.34 -27.89
CA PRO A 215 -1.13 0.32 -26.91
C PRO A 215 -1.69 -1.04 -27.28
N GLU A 216 -0.91 -2.08 -27.02
CA GLU A 216 -1.38 -3.46 -27.12
C GLU A 216 -2.27 -3.85 -25.92
N PRO A 217 -3.14 -4.87 -26.07
CA PRO A 217 -3.95 -5.39 -24.98
C PRO A 217 -3.13 -5.88 -23.78
N GLY A 218 -3.01 -5.04 -22.75
CA GLY A 218 -2.30 -5.39 -21.51
C GLY A 218 -1.15 -4.44 -21.16
N GLU A 219 -0.92 -3.42 -21.99
CA GLU A 219 0.05 -2.35 -21.76
C GLU A 219 0.04 -1.86 -20.32
N LYS A 220 1.24 -1.73 -19.75
CA LYS A 220 1.46 -1.46 -18.34
C LYS A 220 2.01 -0.06 -18.14
N TYR A 221 1.59 0.58 -17.06
CA TYR A 221 2.22 1.80 -16.55
C TYR A 221 2.60 1.55 -15.10
N LEU A 222 3.87 1.80 -14.77
CA LEU A 222 4.43 1.49 -13.45
C LEU A 222 4.21 0.03 -13.02
N GLY A 223 4.15 -0.89 -13.98
CA GLY A 223 3.89 -2.31 -13.74
C GLY A 223 2.42 -2.71 -13.56
N VAL A 224 1.48 -1.76 -13.58
CA VAL A 224 0.03 -2.01 -13.51
C VAL A 224 -0.60 -1.89 -14.90
N SER A 225 -1.39 -2.88 -15.33
CA SER A 225 -2.09 -2.81 -16.61
C SER A 225 -3.15 -1.70 -16.60
N LEU A 226 -3.14 -0.89 -17.66
CA LEU A 226 -4.00 0.29 -17.80
C LEU A 226 -5.43 -0.02 -18.32
N SER A 227 -5.69 -1.27 -18.73
CA SER A 227 -6.88 -1.68 -19.47
C SER A 227 -8.03 -2.24 -18.60
N GLY A 228 -8.97 -1.39 -18.19
CA GLY A 228 -10.36 -1.75 -17.80
C GLY A 228 -10.55 -2.86 -16.75
N ARG A 229 -11.77 -3.44 -16.64
CA ARG A 229 -12.08 -4.53 -15.67
C ARG A 229 -11.29 -5.82 -15.91
N THR A 230 -10.94 -6.10 -17.17
CA THR A 230 -10.11 -7.24 -17.56
C THR A 230 -8.72 -7.16 -16.92
N SER A 231 -8.20 -5.95 -16.63
CA SER A 231 -6.92 -5.77 -15.95
C SER A 231 -6.87 -6.34 -14.53
N ALA A 232 -7.97 -6.31 -13.76
CA ALA A 232 -7.94 -6.75 -12.35
C ALA A 232 -7.77 -8.26 -12.23
N ARG A 233 -8.49 -9.02 -13.06
CA ARG A 233 -8.34 -10.47 -13.17
C ARG A 233 -6.96 -10.85 -13.73
N LYS A 234 -6.52 -10.20 -14.82
CA LYS A 234 -5.18 -10.40 -15.39
C LYS A 234 -4.07 -10.10 -14.37
N THR A 235 -4.21 -9.03 -13.58
CA THR A 235 -3.26 -8.67 -12.52
C THR A 235 -3.22 -9.74 -11.44
N GLY A 236 -4.38 -10.20 -10.96
CA GLY A 236 -4.43 -11.27 -9.98
C GLY A 236 -3.84 -12.59 -10.49
N GLN A 237 -4.08 -12.93 -11.75
CA GLN A 237 -3.50 -14.12 -12.39
C GLN A 237 -1.98 -14.01 -12.53
N MET A 238 -1.47 -12.87 -13.02
CA MET A 238 -0.03 -12.59 -13.09
C MET A 238 0.64 -12.69 -11.72
N LEU A 239 -0.02 -12.21 -10.66
CA LEU A 239 0.48 -12.32 -9.29
C LEU A 239 0.52 -13.77 -8.81
N LEU A 240 -0.52 -14.55 -9.12
CA LEU A 240 -0.57 -15.97 -8.80
C LEU A 240 0.57 -16.73 -9.50
N GLU A 241 0.78 -16.47 -10.78
CA GLU A 241 1.89 -17.05 -11.58
C GLU A 241 3.26 -16.65 -11.01
N ARG A 242 3.44 -15.39 -10.59
CA ARG A 242 4.67 -14.94 -9.93
C ARG A 242 4.89 -15.64 -8.59
N MET A 243 3.85 -15.84 -7.78
CA MET A 243 3.97 -16.63 -6.55
C MET A 243 4.37 -18.07 -6.85
N TRP A 244 3.73 -18.69 -7.84
CA TRP A 244 4.06 -20.04 -8.30
C TRP A 244 5.52 -20.16 -8.75
N SER A 245 6.00 -19.23 -9.57
CA SER A 245 7.38 -19.20 -10.04
C SER A 245 8.38 -19.10 -8.88
N LYS A 246 8.09 -18.27 -7.87
CA LYS A 246 8.92 -18.21 -6.65
C LYS A 246 8.91 -19.52 -5.86
N LEU A 247 7.74 -20.13 -5.71
CA LEU A 247 7.59 -21.40 -5.00
C LEU A 247 8.28 -22.57 -5.70
N ALA A 248 8.19 -22.63 -7.03
CA ALA A 248 8.86 -23.65 -7.84
C ALA A 248 10.39 -23.58 -7.69
N GLY A 249 10.94 -22.37 -7.55
CA GLY A 249 12.37 -22.16 -7.28
C GLY A 249 12.79 -22.51 -5.85
N TRP A 250 11.85 -22.68 -4.91
CA TRP A 250 12.16 -23.01 -3.52
C TRP A 250 12.02 -24.51 -3.28
N LYS A 251 13.14 -25.19 -2.98
CA LYS A 251 13.12 -26.60 -2.57
C LYS A 251 12.44 -26.74 -1.19
N CYS A 252 11.11 -26.87 -1.17
CA CYS A 252 10.32 -26.89 0.07
C CYS A 252 10.73 -28.01 1.03
N SER A 253 11.21 -29.14 0.51
CA SER A 253 11.76 -30.25 1.29
C SER A 253 13.00 -29.86 2.12
N MET A 254 13.76 -28.85 1.68
CA MET A 254 14.98 -28.38 2.37
C MET A 254 14.71 -27.26 3.37
N LEU A 255 13.46 -26.80 3.49
CA LEU A 255 13.10 -25.67 4.34
C LEU A 255 12.33 -26.12 5.58
N SER A 256 12.81 -25.69 6.74
CA SER A 256 12.05 -25.78 7.99
C SER A 256 10.77 -24.93 7.92
N HIS A 257 9.79 -25.21 8.78
CA HIS A 257 8.59 -24.38 8.91
C HIS A 257 8.93 -22.91 9.22
N ALA A 258 10.04 -22.66 9.92
CA ALA A 258 10.55 -21.30 10.16
C ALA A 258 11.08 -20.63 8.91
N GLY A 259 11.89 -21.33 8.11
CA GLY A 259 12.32 -20.83 6.81
C GLY A 259 11.14 -20.50 5.90
N ARG A 260 10.15 -21.40 5.82
CA ARG A 260 8.92 -21.18 5.04
C ARG A 260 8.13 -19.97 5.52
N LEU A 261 7.93 -19.83 6.84
CA LEU A 261 7.21 -18.69 7.40
C LEU A 261 7.92 -17.36 7.08
N VAL A 262 9.24 -17.32 7.14
CA VAL A 262 10.03 -16.14 6.76
C VAL A 262 9.82 -15.78 5.30
N LEU A 263 9.88 -16.74 4.37
CA LEU A 263 9.63 -16.51 2.94
C LEU A 263 8.19 -16.07 2.65
N ILE A 264 7.21 -16.64 3.35
CA ILE A 264 5.80 -16.23 3.25
C ILE A 264 5.65 -14.75 3.64
N LYS A 265 6.20 -14.36 4.78
CA LYS A 265 6.06 -12.99 5.31
C LYS A 265 6.86 -11.96 4.50
N SER A 266 8.06 -12.32 4.07
CA SER A 266 8.97 -11.38 3.38
C SER A 266 8.70 -11.27 1.88
N VAL A 267 8.25 -12.35 1.23
CA VAL A 267 8.08 -12.42 -0.23
C VAL A 267 6.63 -12.61 -0.65
N LEU A 268 5.97 -13.70 -0.23
CA LEU A 268 4.65 -14.03 -0.80
C LEU A 268 3.56 -13.03 -0.39
N THR A 269 3.54 -12.61 0.87
CA THR A 269 2.54 -11.64 1.36
C THR A 269 2.87 -10.19 1.00
N SER A 270 4.12 -9.89 0.62
CA SER A 270 4.55 -8.55 0.20
C SER A 270 4.33 -8.31 -1.30
N LEU A 271 4.39 -9.35 -2.13
CA LEU A 271 4.28 -9.27 -3.58
C LEU A 271 2.95 -8.65 -4.08
N PRO A 272 1.76 -8.97 -3.52
CA PRO A 272 0.50 -8.37 -3.95
C PRO A 272 0.29 -6.92 -3.48
N VAL A 273 1.03 -6.45 -2.47
CA VAL A 273 0.74 -5.21 -1.73
C VAL A 273 0.68 -4.00 -2.63
N TYR A 274 1.68 -3.86 -3.52
CA TYR A 274 1.74 -2.76 -4.49
C TYR A 274 0.48 -2.71 -5.38
N TYR A 275 0.03 -3.88 -5.87
CA TYR A 275 -1.09 -3.99 -6.78
C TYR A 275 -2.44 -3.80 -6.06
N MET A 276 -2.60 -4.40 -4.87
CA MET A 276 -3.81 -4.29 -4.06
C MET A 276 -4.12 -2.84 -3.66
N HIS A 277 -3.10 -1.99 -3.56
CA HIS A 277 -3.28 -0.56 -3.31
C HIS A 277 -3.93 0.19 -4.49
N THR A 278 -3.84 -0.31 -5.73
CA THR A 278 -4.34 0.40 -6.93
C THR A 278 -5.38 -0.38 -7.72
N VAL A 279 -5.54 -1.68 -7.45
CA VAL A 279 -6.42 -2.63 -8.15
C VAL A 279 -7.16 -3.47 -7.12
N ARG A 280 -8.50 -3.57 -7.26
CA ARG A 280 -9.30 -4.52 -6.47
C ARG A 280 -9.21 -5.89 -7.13
N ILE A 281 -8.37 -6.77 -6.59
CA ILE A 281 -8.22 -8.15 -7.07
C ILE A 281 -9.50 -8.94 -6.71
N PRO A 282 -10.05 -9.75 -7.63
CA PRO A 282 -11.20 -10.60 -7.34
C PRO A 282 -10.97 -11.55 -6.15
N LYS A 283 -11.96 -11.69 -5.27
CA LYS A 283 -11.87 -12.53 -4.05
C LYS A 283 -11.38 -13.95 -4.35
N GLY A 284 -11.95 -14.62 -5.35
CA GLY A 284 -11.52 -15.97 -5.72
C GLY A 284 -10.04 -16.11 -6.13
N LEU A 285 -9.42 -15.06 -6.66
CA LEU A 285 -7.97 -15.07 -6.93
C LEU A 285 -7.15 -14.86 -5.66
N ILE A 286 -7.63 -14.04 -4.72
CA ILE A 286 -7.02 -13.90 -3.39
C ILE A 286 -7.12 -15.24 -2.63
N ASP A 287 -8.24 -15.95 -2.73
CA ASP A 287 -8.42 -17.27 -2.14
C ASP A 287 -7.42 -18.29 -2.70
N GLN A 288 -7.19 -18.27 -4.02
CA GLN A 288 -6.16 -19.10 -4.66
C GLN A 288 -4.75 -18.76 -4.15
N MET A 289 -4.41 -17.46 -4.01
CA MET A 289 -3.13 -17.04 -3.44
C MET A 289 -2.96 -17.50 -2.00
N MET A 290 -3.99 -17.32 -1.16
CA MET A 290 -3.94 -17.74 0.24
C MET A 290 -3.84 -19.27 0.37
N SER A 291 -4.56 -20.02 -0.46
CA SER A 291 -4.46 -21.48 -0.54
C SER A 291 -3.04 -21.92 -0.92
N LEU A 292 -2.43 -21.26 -1.90
CA LEU A 292 -1.05 -21.52 -2.31
C LEU A 292 -0.05 -21.25 -1.18
N ILE A 293 -0.20 -20.13 -0.45
CA ILE A 293 0.62 -19.79 0.71
C ILE A 293 0.45 -20.83 1.83
N ALA A 294 -0.79 -21.27 2.09
CA ALA A 294 -1.09 -22.28 3.10
C ALA A 294 -0.46 -23.62 2.77
N LYS A 295 -0.59 -24.09 1.52
CA LYS A 295 0.06 -25.32 1.04
C LYS A 295 1.56 -25.29 1.24
N PHE A 296 2.20 -24.19 0.83
CA PHE A 296 3.63 -24.03 0.98
C PHE A 296 4.07 -24.11 2.45
N PHE A 297 3.35 -23.45 3.37
CA PHE A 297 3.64 -23.53 4.79
C PHE A 297 3.66 -24.98 5.31
N TRP A 298 2.63 -25.76 4.94
CA TRP A 298 2.48 -27.17 5.33
C TRP A 298 3.33 -28.16 4.55
N GLY A 299 4.25 -27.68 3.69
CA GLY A 299 5.27 -28.53 3.08
C GLY A 299 4.90 -29.16 1.75
N LYS A 300 3.87 -28.63 1.08
CA LYS A 300 3.48 -29.07 -0.26
C LYS A 300 3.55 -27.89 -1.24
N ILE A 301 4.14 -28.12 -2.41
CA ILE A 301 4.14 -27.14 -3.51
C ILE A 301 3.17 -27.58 -4.62
N ASP A 302 2.90 -28.88 -4.75
CA ASP A 302 2.11 -29.44 -5.85
C ASP A 302 0.58 -29.36 -5.62
N LYS A 303 -0.19 -29.92 -6.55
CA LYS A 303 -1.64 -30.03 -6.44
C LYS A 303 -2.09 -31.11 -5.43
N SER A 304 -1.17 -31.82 -4.78
CA SER A 304 -1.50 -32.91 -3.87
C SER A 304 -2.24 -32.42 -2.62
N ARG A 305 -2.95 -33.34 -1.96
CA ARG A 305 -3.57 -33.05 -0.66
C ARG A 305 -2.46 -32.76 0.37
N TYR A 306 -2.72 -31.80 1.25
CA TYR A 306 -1.83 -31.46 2.36
C TYR A 306 -2.57 -31.63 3.68
N MET A 307 -1.84 -32.01 4.72
CA MET A 307 -2.39 -32.16 6.06
C MET A 307 -2.30 -30.81 6.79
N SER A 308 -3.43 -30.12 6.91
CA SER A 308 -3.53 -28.89 7.71
C SER A 308 -3.93 -29.23 9.14
N PHE A 309 -3.03 -29.00 10.09
CA PHE A 309 -3.31 -29.29 11.49
C PHE A 309 -4.24 -28.26 12.14
N ILE A 310 -4.20 -27.03 11.65
CA ILE A 310 -4.99 -25.90 12.14
C ILE A 310 -5.47 -25.05 10.96
N SER A 311 -6.59 -24.36 11.13
CA SER A 311 -7.17 -23.52 10.08
C SER A 311 -6.22 -22.39 9.69
N TRP A 312 -6.19 -22.05 8.41
CA TRP A 312 -5.35 -20.95 7.93
C TRP A 312 -5.75 -19.59 8.53
N LYS A 313 -7.06 -19.41 8.83
CA LYS A 313 -7.57 -18.22 9.54
C LYS A 313 -6.85 -18.03 10.88
N LYS A 314 -6.68 -19.12 11.65
CA LYS A 314 -5.96 -19.11 12.93
C LYS A 314 -4.45 -18.89 12.74
N VAL A 315 -3.82 -19.46 11.72
CA VAL A 315 -2.40 -19.14 11.40
C VAL A 315 -2.19 -17.65 11.12
N CYS A 316 -3.19 -16.98 10.55
CA CYS A 316 -3.14 -15.55 10.25
C CYS A 316 -3.36 -14.63 11.47
N THR A 317 -3.77 -15.14 12.64
CA THR A 317 -3.90 -14.32 13.87
C THR A 317 -2.53 -13.96 14.44
N LYS A 318 -2.48 -13.02 15.40
CA LYS A 318 -1.20 -12.62 15.98
C LYS A 318 -0.58 -13.76 16.81
N ILE A 319 0.73 -13.69 17.06
CA ILE A 319 1.41 -14.71 17.88
C ILE A 319 0.82 -14.72 19.30
N GLU A 320 0.51 -13.54 19.83
CA GLU A 320 -0.13 -13.34 21.13
C GLU A 320 -1.55 -13.92 21.22
N GLU A 321 -2.18 -14.19 20.06
CA GLU A 321 -3.51 -14.78 19.91
C GLU A 321 -3.41 -16.25 19.44
N GLY A 322 -2.23 -16.87 19.52
CA GLY A 322 -1.98 -18.25 19.12
C GLY A 322 -1.85 -18.51 17.62
N GLY A 323 -1.65 -17.47 16.82
CA GLY A 323 -1.34 -17.58 15.38
C GLY A 323 0.15 -17.43 15.09
N LEU A 324 0.48 -17.19 13.83
CA LEU A 324 1.86 -16.93 13.37
C LEU A 324 2.03 -15.53 12.77
N GLY A 325 1.01 -14.68 12.80
CA GLY A 325 1.06 -13.31 12.29
C GLY A 325 1.24 -13.23 10.77
N VAL A 326 0.73 -14.21 10.03
CA VAL A 326 0.66 -14.13 8.56
C VAL A 326 -0.47 -13.19 8.17
N LYS A 327 -0.22 -12.30 7.20
CA LYS A 327 -1.25 -11.34 6.75
C LYS A 327 -2.32 -12.07 5.94
N ASP A 328 -3.55 -12.00 6.42
CA ASP A 328 -4.77 -12.24 5.63
C ASP A 328 -4.83 -11.23 4.48
N LEU A 329 -4.70 -11.72 3.24
CA LEU A 329 -4.63 -10.88 2.05
C LEU A 329 -5.94 -10.19 1.70
N HIS A 330 -7.10 -10.73 2.09
CA HIS A 330 -8.39 -10.06 1.88
C HIS A 330 -8.46 -8.79 2.72
N LYS A 331 -8.26 -8.95 4.03
CA LYS A 331 -8.27 -7.84 4.98
C LYS A 331 -7.14 -6.85 4.71
N PHE A 332 -5.96 -7.35 4.35
CA PHE A 332 -4.82 -6.47 4.07
C PHE A 332 -5.03 -5.67 2.79
N GLY A 333 -5.57 -6.28 1.72
CA GLY A 333 -5.94 -5.59 0.50
C GLY A 333 -7.01 -4.52 0.73
N GLU A 334 -7.99 -4.80 1.58
CA GLU A 334 -9.02 -3.83 1.96
C GLU A 334 -8.48 -2.67 2.81
N ALA A 335 -7.58 -2.94 3.76
CA ALA A 335 -6.87 -1.89 4.50
C ALA A 335 -6.01 -1.00 3.58
N LEU A 336 -5.30 -1.58 2.61
CA LEU A 336 -4.56 -0.78 1.62
C LEU A 336 -5.49 0.13 0.82
N TYR A 337 -6.65 -0.38 0.44
CA TYR A 337 -7.63 0.36 -0.34
C TYR A 337 -8.29 1.49 0.47
N LEU A 338 -8.62 1.21 1.74
CA LEU A 338 -9.13 2.19 2.69
C LEU A 338 -8.19 3.41 2.84
N LYS A 339 -6.88 3.24 2.63
CA LYS A 339 -5.93 4.37 2.58
C LYS A 339 -6.26 5.37 1.46
N ASN A 340 -6.70 4.89 0.30
CA ASN A 340 -7.13 5.79 -0.78
C ASN A 340 -8.46 6.48 -0.44
N VAL A 341 -9.38 5.75 0.19
CA VAL A 341 -10.65 6.32 0.67
C VAL A 341 -10.38 7.41 1.71
N TRP A 342 -9.45 7.17 2.62
CA TRP A 342 -8.98 8.16 3.60
C TRP A 342 -8.47 9.44 2.93
N ALA A 343 -7.65 9.32 1.89
CA ALA A 343 -7.16 10.48 1.14
C ALA A 343 -8.28 11.27 0.45
N LEU A 344 -9.33 10.59 -0.05
CA LEU A 344 -10.52 11.22 -0.65
C LEU A 344 -11.35 11.98 0.40
N MET A 345 -11.54 11.40 1.59
CA MET A 345 -12.27 12.01 2.70
C MET A 345 -11.52 13.23 3.26
N GLY A 346 -10.23 13.06 3.54
CA GLY A 346 -9.39 14.10 4.15
C GLY A 346 -8.96 15.22 3.20
N GLN A 347 -9.36 15.15 1.91
CA GLN A 347 -9.01 16.11 0.88
C GLN A 347 -7.50 16.39 0.81
N GLU A 348 -6.69 15.31 0.85
CA GLU A 348 -5.24 15.44 0.74
C GLU A 348 -4.84 16.18 -0.55
N SER A 349 -3.81 17.03 -0.49
CA SER A 349 -3.35 17.82 -1.66
C SER A 349 -2.60 16.93 -2.67
N LYS A 350 -3.35 16.10 -3.39
CA LYS A 350 -2.90 15.18 -4.44
C LYS A 350 -3.76 15.39 -5.68
N ILE A 351 -3.13 15.42 -6.85
CA ILE A 351 -3.80 15.70 -8.12
C ILE A 351 -4.96 14.74 -8.38
N TRP A 352 -4.78 13.43 -8.12
CA TRP A 352 -5.85 12.45 -8.32
C TRP A 352 -7.02 12.64 -7.35
N VAL A 353 -6.77 13.10 -6.12
CA VAL A 353 -7.82 13.42 -5.14
C VAL A 353 -8.60 14.64 -5.60
N ASP A 354 -7.91 15.69 -6.05
CA ASP A 354 -8.54 16.92 -6.58
C ASP A 354 -9.44 16.62 -7.79
N ILE A 355 -8.99 15.74 -8.69
CA ILE A 355 -9.79 15.27 -9.84
C ILE A 355 -10.99 14.46 -9.39
N CYS A 356 -10.81 13.49 -8.48
CA CYS A 356 -11.94 12.71 -7.95
C CYS A 356 -12.98 13.61 -7.28
N ARG A 357 -12.54 14.59 -6.47
CA ARG A 357 -13.44 15.59 -5.87
C ARG A 357 -14.22 16.34 -6.94
N ALA A 358 -13.55 16.89 -7.94
CA ALA A 358 -14.19 17.63 -9.02
C ALA A 358 -15.18 16.79 -9.85
N LYS A 359 -14.86 15.51 -10.08
CA LYS A 359 -15.68 14.59 -10.88
C LYS A 359 -16.88 14.03 -10.12
N TYR A 360 -16.71 13.72 -8.84
CA TYR A 360 -17.65 12.86 -8.13
C TYR A 360 -18.38 13.57 -6.99
N TYR A 361 -17.76 14.56 -6.35
CA TYR A 361 -18.34 15.25 -5.20
C TYR A 361 -17.98 16.75 -5.13
N PRO A 362 -18.22 17.54 -6.20
CA PRO A 362 -17.82 18.95 -6.23
C PRO A 362 -18.60 19.85 -5.27
N GLN A 363 -19.82 19.46 -4.90
CA GLN A 363 -20.73 20.26 -4.05
C GLN A 363 -21.24 19.47 -2.83
N ILE A 364 -21.73 18.25 -3.01
CA ILE A 364 -22.38 17.49 -1.92
C ILE A 364 -21.35 16.89 -0.92
N GLY A 365 -20.06 17.00 -1.24
CA GLY A 365 -18.94 16.37 -0.54
C GLY A 365 -18.98 14.84 -0.54
N PHE A 366 -17.96 14.21 0.06
CA PHE A 366 -17.70 12.78 -0.09
C PHE A 366 -18.87 11.91 0.42
N TRP A 367 -19.47 12.30 1.55
CA TRP A 367 -20.46 11.47 2.24
C TRP A 367 -21.84 11.47 1.58
N GLY A 368 -22.24 12.58 0.96
CA GLY A 368 -23.52 12.68 0.24
C GLY A 368 -23.44 12.29 -1.25
N ALA A 369 -22.25 12.11 -1.80
CA ALA A 369 -22.09 11.82 -3.21
C ALA A 369 -22.56 10.43 -3.62
N LYS A 370 -23.32 10.34 -4.72
CA LYS A 370 -23.81 9.06 -5.25
C LYS A 370 -22.84 8.50 -6.29
N ASN A 371 -22.94 7.20 -6.52
CA ASN A 371 -22.19 6.55 -7.58
C ASN A 371 -22.72 6.99 -8.95
N THR A 372 -21.82 7.33 -9.87
CA THR A 372 -22.20 7.83 -11.20
C THR A 372 -21.94 6.79 -12.29
N ARG A 373 -22.77 6.80 -13.34
CA ARG A 373 -22.55 5.95 -14.51
C ARG A 373 -21.21 6.31 -15.15
N GLY A 374 -20.32 5.33 -15.29
CA GLY A 374 -18.96 5.52 -15.79
C GLY A 374 -17.91 5.85 -14.72
N ALA A 375 -18.25 5.81 -13.43
CA ALA A 375 -17.25 5.97 -12.37
C ALA A 375 -16.19 4.87 -12.35
N THR A 376 -14.98 5.24 -11.92
CA THR A 376 -13.87 4.30 -11.72
C THR A 376 -14.19 3.27 -10.65
N GLN A 377 -13.51 2.12 -10.70
CA GLN A 377 -13.62 1.12 -9.63
C GLN A 377 -13.18 1.69 -8.28
N LEU A 378 -12.26 2.67 -8.27
CA LEU A 378 -11.88 3.43 -7.08
C LEU A 378 -13.11 4.05 -6.40
N TRP A 379 -13.84 4.87 -7.16
CA TRP A 379 -15.01 5.57 -6.63
C TRP A 379 -16.13 4.63 -6.22
N LYS A 380 -16.39 3.60 -7.04
CA LYS A 380 -17.48 2.64 -6.78
C LYS A 380 -17.33 1.95 -5.44
N GLU A 381 -16.13 1.48 -5.07
CA GLU A 381 -15.96 0.84 -3.77
C GLU A 381 -15.83 1.85 -2.64
N ALA A 382 -15.24 3.03 -2.88
CA ALA A 382 -15.23 4.11 -1.88
C ALA A 382 -16.66 4.43 -1.40
N THR A 383 -17.63 4.51 -2.32
CA THR A 383 -19.04 4.73 -1.96
C THR A 383 -19.69 3.56 -1.21
N LYS A 384 -19.18 2.33 -1.35
CA LYS A 384 -19.68 1.15 -0.61
C LYS A 384 -19.14 1.11 0.81
N VAL A 385 -17.84 1.31 0.96
CA VAL A 385 -17.15 1.19 2.26
C VAL A 385 -17.44 2.40 3.15
N ARG A 386 -17.78 3.55 2.55
CA ARG A 386 -18.23 4.76 3.23
C ARG A 386 -19.20 4.48 4.38
N GLU A 387 -20.26 3.71 4.15
CA GLU A 387 -21.32 3.55 5.16
C GLU A 387 -20.78 2.94 6.47
N ASN A 388 -19.81 2.04 6.36
CA ASN A 388 -19.15 1.40 7.50
C ASN A 388 -18.20 2.33 8.27
N LEU A 389 -17.85 3.50 7.72
CA LEU A 389 -16.89 4.43 8.30
C LEU A 389 -17.53 5.64 9.00
N LYS A 390 -18.85 5.85 8.86
CA LYS A 390 -19.53 7.06 9.36
C LYS A 390 -19.33 7.28 10.87
N GLU A 391 -19.39 6.21 11.64
CA GLU A 391 -19.28 6.29 13.10
C GLU A 391 -17.83 6.48 13.57
N ASP A 392 -16.88 5.99 12.78
CA ASP A 392 -15.45 5.90 13.14
C ASP A 392 -14.62 7.09 12.67
N VAL A 393 -15.17 7.94 11.80
CA VAL A 393 -14.48 9.08 11.21
C VAL A 393 -15.14 10.39 11.64
N CYS A 394 -14.34 11.38 12.02
CA CYS A 394 -14.80 12.72 12.40
C CYS A 394 -13.72 13.75 12.09
N TRP A 395 -14.06 15.00 11.84
CA TRP A 395 -13.11 16.10 11.88
C TRP A 395 -12.89 16.54 13.32
N ASP A 396 -11.63 16.76 13.65
CA ASP A 396 -11.17 17.46 14.83
C ASP A 396 -10.93 18.92 14.45
N ILE A 397 -11.59 19.82 15.18
CA ILE A 397 -11.76 21.22 14.81
C ILE A 397 -10.78 22.07 15.60
N PHE A 398 -9.91 22.77 14.88
CA PHE A 398 -8.92 23.68 15.45
C PHE A 398 -9.25 25.11 15.02
N ASN A 399 -8.80 25.53 13.84
CA ASN A 399 -9.04 26.89 13.35
C ASN A 399 -10.38 27.05 12.60
N GLY A 400 -11.09 25.96 12.33
CA GLY A 400 -12.41 25.95 11.69
C GLY A 400 -12.38 26.25 10.19
N LYS A 401 -11.21 26.47 9.57
CA LYS A 401 -11.08 26.95 8.18
C LYS A 401 -11.15 25.85 7.13
N LYS A 402 -10.98 24.58 7.51
CA LYS A 402 -10.89 23.45 6.55
C LYS A 402 -12.01 22.44 6.69
N ALA A 403 -12.53 22.24 7.90
CA ALA A 403 -13.55 21.25 8.15
C ALA A 403 -14.88 21.67 7.48
N PRO A 404 -15.43 20.86 6.55
CA PRO A 404 -16.71 21.17 5.93
C PRO A 404 -17.86 20.96 6.92
N ALA A 405 -18.68 21.98 7.16
CA ALA A 405 -19.78 21.92 8.12
C ALA A 405 -20.89 20.94 7.71
N VAL A 406 -21.18 20.91 6.40
CA VAL A 406 -22.39 20.32 5.82
C VAL A 406 -22.09 19.16 4.88
N SER A 407 -20.86 18.66 4.85
CA SER A 407 -20.56 17.52 3.99
C SER A 407 -19.73 16.42 4.64
N GLN A 408 -19.25 16.63 5.87
CA GLN A 408 -18.45 15.66 6.62
C GLN A 408 -18.80 15.65 8.11
N PRO A 409 -18.67 14.50 8.79
CA PRO A 409 -18.89 14.41 10.23
C PRO A 409 -17.83 15.19 11.00
N TRP A 410 -18.25 16.10 11.87
CA TRP A 410 -17.37 16.89 12.75
C TRP A 410 -17.84 16.98 14.20
N PHE A 411 -18.98 16.35 14.52
CA PHE A 411 -19.47 16.13 15.89
C PHE A 411 -20.16 14.75 16.00
N PRO A 412 -20.33 14.19 17.22
CA PRO A 412 -21.03 12.91 17.40
C PRO A 412 -22.51 13.02 17.00
N GLY A 413 -23.01 12.08 16.18
CA GLY A 413 -24.40 12.11 15.69
C GLY A 413 -24.62 13.06 14.51
N TRP A 414 -23.55 13.55 13.86
CA TRP A 414 -23.63 14.43 12.70
C TRP A 414 -24.59 13.92 11.63
N GLN A 415 -25.67 14.68 11.41
CA GLN A 415 -26.65 14.53 10.34
C GLN A 415 -27.22 15.90 9.99
N ILE A 416 -27.47 16.14 8.70
CA ILE A 416 -28.05 17.41 8.23
C ILE A 416 -29.56 17.25 8.13
N GLN A 417 -30.29 18.26 8.60
CA GLN A 417 -31.73 18.36 8.38
C GLN A 417 -32.04 19.09 7.06
N GLY A 418 -33.00 18.55 6.31
CA GLY A 418 -33.48 19.15 5.07
C GLY A 418 -32.69 18.77 3.80
N ASN A 419 -32.98 19.47 2.70
CA ASN A 419 -32.39 19.16 1.40
C ASN A 419 -30.97 19.73 1.28
N VAL A 420 -29.96 18.87 1.44
CA VAL A 420 -28.52 19.16 1.32
C VAL A 420 -28.18 19.93 0.04
N ALA A 421 -28.96 19.77 -1.03
CA ALA A 421 -28.73 20.48 -2.30
C ALA A 421 -28.95 22.00 -2.24
N LYS A 422 -29.63 22.52 -1.21
CA LYS A 422 -29.88 23.96 -1.02
C LYS A 422 -28.88 24.64 -0.07
N VAL A 423 -27.91 23.89 0.46
CA VAL A 423 -26.94 24.38 1.44
C VAL A 423 -25.61 24.65 0.75
N ASP A 424 -24.95 25.77 1.08
CA ASP A 424 -23.63 26.08 0.54
C ASP A 424 -22.62 25.01 0.97
N SER A 425 -22.10 24.30 -0.02
CA SER A 425 -21.09 23.25 0.15
C SER A 425 -19.76 23.74 0.67
N LYS A 426 -19.49 25.04 0.52
CA LYS A 426 -18.25 25.70 0.93
C LYS A 426 -18.28 26.11 2.40
N LEU A 427 -19.43 26.01 3.07
CA LEU A 427 -19.57 26.37 4.46
C LEU A 427 -18.64 25.51 5.34
N THR A 428 -17.74 26.19 6.03
CA THR A 428 -16.81 25.57 6.98
C THR A 428 -17.39 25.61 8.39
N VAL A 429 -16.82 24.82 9.31
CA VAL A 429 -17.23 24.86 10.72
C VAL A 429 -16.95 26.23 11.34
N GLY A 430 -15.88 26.91 10.93
CA GLY A 430 -15.57 28.27 11.38
C GLY A 430 -16.63 29.30 10.97
N ASP A 431 -17.26 29.13 9.81
CA ASP A 431 -18.32 30.04 9.34
C ASP A 431 -19.59 29.99 10.20
N LEU A 432 -19.75 28.91 10.99
CA LEU A 432 -20.85 28.75 11.96
C LEU A 432 -20.62 29.52 13.26
N LEU A 433 -19.49 30.21 13.41
CA LEU A 433 -19.24 31.12 14.52
C LEU A 433 -19.38 32.57 14.09
N ASP A 434 -19.81 33.37 15.06
CA ASP A 434 -19.82 34.81 14.97
C ASP A 434 -18.39 35.36 15.15
N SER A 435 -17.97 36.22 14.22
CA SER A 435 -16.58 36.70 14.15
C SER A 435 -16.21 37.69 15.26
N GLN A 436 -17.19 38.27 15.95
CA GLN A 436 -16.96 39.25 17.02
C GLN A 436 -17.05 38.61 18.41
N SER A 437 -18.04 37.74 18.61
CA SER A 437 -18.31 37.12 19.91
C SER A 437 -17.64 35.75 20.09
N ASN A 438 -17.15 35.14 19.00
CA ASN A 438 -16.65 33.76 18.96
C ASN A 438 -17.66 32.73 19.53
N GLN A 439 -18.95 33.06 19.43
CA GLN A 439 -20.07 32.20 19.82
C GLN A 439 -20.67 31.51 18.59
N TRP A 440 -21.27 30.35 18.81
CA TRP A 440 -21.98 29.64 17.76
C TRP A 440 -23.21 30.42 17.29
N LYS A 441 -23.42 30.49 15.96
CA LYS A 441 -24.63 31.04 15.34
C LYS A 441 -25.80 30.06 15.53
N GLY A 442 -26.41 30.07 16.72
CA GLY A 442 -27.45 29.11 17.13
C GLY A 442 -28.57 28.93 16.10
N GLY A 443 -29.09 30.03 15.54
CA GLY A 443 -30.14 29.96 14.50
C GLY A 443 -29.71 29.23 13.23
N GLN A 444 -28.45 29.38 12.82
CA GLN A 444 -27.90 28.68 11.67
C GLN A 444 -27.66 27.19 11.98
N LEU A 445 -27.20 26.87 13.19
CA LEU A 445 -27.06 25.47 13.66
C LEU A 445 -28.40 24.74 13.69
N VAL A 446 -29.44 25.37 14.25
CA VAL A 446 -30.79 24.77 14.30
C VAL A 446 -31.33 24.53 12.89
N ARG A 447 -31.13 25.48 11.97
CA ARG A 447 -31.54 25.33 10.57
C ARG A 447 -30.83 24.17 9.86
N LEU A 448 -29.55 23.94 10.15
CA LEU A 448 -28.74 22.94 9.46
C LEU A 448 -28.83 21.55 10.07
N PHE A 449 -28.90 21.43 11.40
CA PHE A 449 -28.76 20.17 12.11
C PHE A 449 -29.98 19.83 13.01
N GLY A 450 -30.90 20.78 13.17
CA GLY A 450 -32.04 20.65 14.08
C GLY A 450 -31.74 21.06 15.51
N LEU A 451 -32.80 21.22 16.31
CA LEU A 451 -32.72 21.73 17.69
C LEU A 451 -31.82 20.88 18.60
N GLN A 452 -31.97 19.55 18.56
CA GLN A 452 -31.21 18.63 19.42
C GLN A 452 -29.71 18.61 19.09
N ALA A 453 -29.36 18.56 17.80
CA ALA A 453 -27.95 18.59 17.40
C ALA A 453 -27.33 19.97 17.65
N ALA A 454 -28.08 21.06 17.43
CA ALA A 454 -27.61 22.41 17.70
C ALA A 454 -27.30 22.62 19.19
N SER A 455 -28.18 22.16 20.10
CA SER A 455 -27.91 22.23 21.54
C SER A 455 -26.70 21.38 21.94
N GLN A 456 -26.53 20.21 21.35
CA GLN A 456 -25.34 19.38 21.57
C GLN A 456 -24.06 20.10 21.12
N ILE A 457 -24.05 20.71 19.94
CA ILE A 457 -22.90 21.47 19.42
C ILE A 457 -22.56 22.62 20.37
N MET A 458 -23.56 23.43 20.77
CA MET A 458 -23.33 24.59 21.64
C MET A 458 -22.80 24.19 23.03
N ASN A 459 -23.20 23.02 23.54
CA ASN A 459 -22.82 22.56 24.88
C ASN A 459 -21.55 21.69 24.91
N GLN A 460 -21.25 20.95 23.83
CA GLN A 460 -20.21 19.90 23.83
C GLN A 460 -19.11 20.12 22.80
N ALA A 461 -19.38 20.85 21.71
CA ALA A 461 -18.36 21.07 20.68
C ALA A 461 -17.44 22.22 21.11
N LYS A 462 -16.14 21.96 21.08
CA LYS A 462 -15.14 23.01 21.28
C LYS A 462 -15.28 24.03 20.14
N ALA A 463 -15.50 25.30 20.48
CA ALA A 463 -15.46 26.39 19.51
C ALA A 463 -14.08 26.42 18.83
N PRO A 464 -14.01 26.52 17.48
CA PRO A 464 -12.77 26.76 16.79
C PRO A 464 -12.12 28.05 17.26
N ASP A 465 -10.80 28.10 17.21
CA ASP A 465 -10.02 29.31 17.44
C ASP A 465 -9.32 29.71 16.12
N PRO A 466 -9.84 30.73 15.41
CA PRO A 466 -9.30 31.18 14.13
C PRO A 466 -7.84 31.66 14.19
N THR A 467 -7.33 31.98 15.38
CA THR A 467 -5.95 32.44 15.62
C THR A 467 -4.95 31.28 15.66
N LEU A 468 -5.41 30.04 15.87
CA LEU A 468 -4.55 28.88 15.85
C LEU A 468 -3.91 28.65 14.48
N HIS A 469 -2.59 28.46 14.47
CA HIS A 469 -1.85 27.97 13.30
C HIS A 469 -2.04 26.48 13.02
N LEU A 470 -2.90 25.79 13.81
CA LEU A 470 -3.27 24.41 13.56
C LEU A 470 -4.49 24.34 12.66
N ASP A 471 -4.34 23.67 11.52
CA ASP A 471 -5.45 23.32 10.64
C ASP A 471 -6.32 22.20 11.20
N ASP A 472 -7.62 22.25 10.90
CA ASP A 472 -8.57 21.15 11.14
C ASP A 472 -8.09 19.83 10.52
N ARG A 473 -8.40 18.71 11.17
CA ARG A 473 -7.89 17.39 10.76
C ARG A 473 -8.97 16.33 10.77
N LEU A 474 -9.00 15.51 9.74
CA LEU A 474 -9.76 14.27 9.77
C LEU A 474 -9.12 13.29 10.76
N ILE A 475 -9.90 12.80 11.71
CA ILE A 475 -9.52 11.82 12.73
C ILE A 475 -10.29 10.51 12.61
N TRP A 476 -9.58 9.41 12.85
CA TRP A 476 -10.13 8.07 13.01
C TRP A 476 -10.26 7.80 14.51
N LYS A 477 -11.50 7.77 15.02
CA LYS A 477 -11.80 7.73 16.47
C LYS A 477 -11.23 6.50 17.19
N LYS A 478 -11.06 5.38 16.48
CA LYS A 478 -10.51 4.11 17.03
C LYS A 478 -9.00 4.15 17.29
N VAL A 479 -8.30 5.23 16.94
CA VAL A 479 -6.84 5.33 17.03
C VAL A 479 -6.45 6.56 17.82
N LYS A 480 -5.56 6.40 18.81
CA LYS A 480 -5.07 7.51 19.65
C LYS A 480 -4.42 8.66 18.87
N THR A 481 -3.73 8.35 17.77
CA THR A 481 -3.09 9.35 16.91
C THR A 481 -4.10 10.10 16.02
N GLY A 482 -5.33 9.59 15.91
CA GLY A 482 -6.34 10.04 14.97
C GLY A 482 -6.01 9.79 13.48
N ARG A 483 -4.80 9.37 13.12
CA ARG A 483 -4.41 9.22 11.71
C ARG A 483 -4.63 7.80 11.25
N TYR A 484 -5.18 7.65 10.04
CA TYR A 484 -5.28 6.33 9.44
C TYR A 484 -3.91 5.79 9.01
N THR A 485 -3.57 4.60 9.49
CA THR A 485 -2.54 3.75 8.90
C THR A 485 -3.13 2.43 8.40
N VAL A 486 -2.48 1.82 7.40
CA VAL A 486 -2.87 0.48 6.91
C VAL A 486 -2.82 -0.56 8.03
N LYS A 487 -1.91 -0.38 9.01
CA LYS A 487 -1.81 -1.24 10.19
C LYS A 487 -3.08 -1.18 11.04
N GLU A 488 -3.57 0.02 11.34
CA GLU A 488 -4.77 0.22 12.14
C GLU A 488 -6.02 -0.20 11.38
N GLY A 489 -6.13 0.15 10.09
CA GLY A 489 -7.24 -0.30 9.25
C GLY A 489 -7.31 -1.83 9.16
N TYR A 490 -6.16 -2.51 9.08
CA TYR A 490 -6.11 -3.97 9.10
C TYR A 490 -6.58 -4.54 10.45
N ALA A 491 -6.17 -3.93 11.56
CA ALA A 491 -6.63 -4.34 12.89
C ALA A 491 -8.14 -4.12 13.07
N TRP A 492 -8.66 -2.99 12.58
CA TRP A 492 -10.09 -2.68 12.59
C TRP A 492 -10.91 -3.69 11.80
N LEU A 493 -10.51 -4.01 10.56
CA LEU A 493 -11.19 -5.02 9.73
C LEU A 493 -11.18 -6.41 10.37
N LYS A 494 -10.14 -6.75 11.15
CA LYS A 494 -10.13 -7.99 11.93
C LYS A 494 -11.13 -7.95 13.10
N GLY A 495 -11.33 -6.80 13.73
CA GLY A 495 -12.28 -6.63 14.83
C GLY A 495 -13.76 -6.63 14.38
N MET A 496 -14.04 -6.13 13.17
CA MET A 496 -15.41 -6.10 12.62
C MET A 496 -16.01 -7.48 12.35
N GLU A 497 -15.17 -8.48 12.12
CA GLU A 497 -15.61 -9.83 11.80
C GLU A 497 -16.26 -10.56 12.98
N GLY A 498 -16.40 -9.89 14.15
CA GLY A 498 -17.17 -10.32 15.31
C GLY A 498 -17.21 -11.84 15.38
N ASP A 499 -16.10 -12.47 15.77
CA ASP A 499 -15.99 -13.93 15.79
C ASP A 499 -17.13 -14.47 16.66
N GLY A 500 -18.23 -14.85 16.01
CA GLY A 500 -19.28 -15.67 16.59
C GLY A 500 -18.60 -16.94 17.07
N GLY A 501 -18.35 -17.01 18.37
CA GLY A 501 -17.96 -18.22 19.08
C GLY A 501 -16.51 -18.35 19.56
N ILE A 502 -15.55 -17.48 19.20
CA ILE A 502 -14.19 -17.58 19.77
C ILE A 502 -13.64 -16.19 20.08
N ALA A 503 -13.96 -15.68 21.27
CA ALA A 503 -13.09 -14.71 21.90
C ALA A 503 -11.70 -15.37 21.99
N TYR A 504 -10.72 -14.94 21.19
CA TYR A 504 -9.34 -15.33 21.37
C TYR A 504 -8.94 -14.82 22.75
N ARG A 505 -9.06 -15.69 23.75
CA ARG A 505 -8.59 -15.40 25.10
C ARG A 505 -7.13 -14.96 24.94
N ASN A 506 -6.77 -13.87 25.60
CA ASN A 506 -5.37 -13.52 25.79
C ASN A 506 -4.76 -14.62 26.67
N GLU A 507 -4.36 -15.73 26.05
CA GLU A 507 -3.78 -16.85 26.78
C GLU A 507 -2.33 -16.47 27.15
N PRO A 508 -1.98 -16.45 28.44
CA PRO A 508 -0.68 -15.92 28.89
C PRO A 508 0.53 -16.59 28.23
N HIS A 509 0.43 -17.87 27.88
CA HIS A 509 1.51 -18.63 27.27
C HIS A 509 1.89 -18.11 25.87
N TRP A 510 0.93 -17.63 25.07
CA TRP A 510 1.22 -17.05 23.77
C TRP A 510 1.99 -15.73 23.87
N GLN A 511 1.64 -14.91 24.85
CA GLN A 511 2.37 -13.67 25.14
C GLN A 511 3.79 -13.96 25.60
N ARG A 512 4.01 -15.01 26.41
CA ARG A 512 5.35 -15.46 26.82
C ARG A 512 6.17 -15.87 25.60
N ILE A 513 5.64 -16.72 24.71
CA ILE A 513 6.33 -17.15 23.48
C ILE A 513 6.69 -15.95 22.58
N ALA A 514 5.76 -14.99 22.41
CA ALA A 514 6.01 -13.80 21.62
C ALA A 514 7.19 -12.96 22.15
N LYS A 515 7.34 -12.89 23.48
CA LYS A 515 8.38 -12.12 24.18
C LYS A 515 9.75 -12.80 24.27
N LEU A 516 9.88 -14.09 23.92
CA LEU A 516 11.15 -14.81 23.97
C LEU A 516 12.20 -14.18 23.02
N LYS A 517 13.15 -13.40 23.50
CA LYS A 517 14.17 -12.76 22.63
C LYS A 517 15.32 -13.69 22.26
N ASN A 518 15.74 -14.55 23.19
CA ASN A 518 16.95 -15.40 23.06
C ASN A 518 16.69 -16.78 22.44
N VAL A 519 15.54 -16.95 21.78
CA VAL A 519 15.12 -18.23 21.19
C VAL A 519 14.99 -18.07 19.68
N VAL A 520 15.73 -18.90 18.94
CA VAL A 520 15.73 -18.86 17.47
C VAL A 520 14.34 -19.17 16.88
N PRO A 521 14.00 -18.64 15.68
CA PRO A 521 12.68 -18.81 15.09
C PRO A 521 12.22 -20.27 14.91
N LYS A 522 13.16 -21.20 14.66
CA LYS A 522 12.84 -22.65 14.53
C LYS A 522 12.23 -23.22 15.81
N VAL A 523 12.80 -22.87 16.97
CA VAL A 523 12.32 -23.33 18.28
C VAL A 523 10.99 -22.66 18.63
N LYS A 524 10.82 -21.37 18.35
CA LYS A 524 9.53 -20.68 18.56
C LYS A 524 8.39 -21.32 17.78
N ILE A 525 8.63 -21.69 16.52
CA ILE A 525 7.63 -22.38 15.72
C ILE A 525 7.38 -23.79 16.24
N PHE A 526 8.42 -24.49 16.68
CA PHE A 526 8.24 -25.77 17.36
C PHE A 526 7.32 -25.63 18.58
N LEU A 527 7.58 -24.68 19.49
CA LEU A 527 6.73 -24.41 20.65
C LEU A 527 5.30 -24.06 20.23
N TRP A 528 5.14 -23.21 19.21
CA TRP A 528 3.82 -22.91 18.65
C TRP A 528 3.12 -24.16 18.14
N ARG A 529 3.85 -25.05 17.46
CA ARG A 529 3.28 -26.30 16.94
C ARG A 529 2.88 -27.26 18.05
N LEU A 530 3.69 -27.34 19.10
CA LEU A 530 3.47 -28.16 20.29
C LEU A 530 2.19 -27.71 21.01
N LEU A 531 2.11 -26.43 21.39
CA LEU A 531 0.95 -25.90 22.12
C LEU A 531 -0.33 -25.84 21.27
N SER A 532 -0.20 -25.72 19.94
CA SER A 532 -1.34 -25.76 19.02
C SER A 532 -1.75 -27.19 18.63
N LYS A 533 -1.13 -28.24 19.19
CA LYS A 533 -1.41 -29.66 18.88
C LYS A 533 -1.27 -29.98 17.38
N THR A 534 -0.22 -29.44 16.76
CA THR A 534 0.06 -29.57 15.30
C THR A 534 1.35 -30.34 15.00
N LEU A 535 2.01 -30.88 16.03
CA LEU A 535 3.10 -31.83 15.84
C LEU A 535 2.54 -33.18 15.38
N PRO A 536 3.22 -33.89 14.46
CA PRO A 536 2.78 -35.17 13.94
C PRO A 536 3.14 -36.32 14.90
N ILE A 537 2.79 -36.18 16.18
CA ILE A 537 2.89 -37.25 17.17
C ILE A 537 1.83 -38.33 16.87
N ALA A 538 2.07 -39.57 17.29
CA ALA A 538 1.28 -40.72 16.88
C ALA A 538 -0.20 -40.57 17.20
N GLN A 539 -0.58 -40.01 18.36
CA GLN A 539 -1.99 -39.73 18.67
C GLN A 539 -2.62 -38.70 17.71
N ASN A 540 -1.90 -37.63 17.36
CA ASN A 540 -2.39 -36.61 16.44
C ASN A 540 -2.49 -37.14 15.00
N MET A 541 -1.61 -38.07 14.63
CA MET A 541 -1.67 -38.78 13.35
C MET A 541 -2.83 -39.78 13.33
N ASN A 542 -3.00 -40.58 14.39
CA ASN A 542 -4.11 -41.53 14.54
C ASN A 542 -5.49 -40.86 14.43
N ARG A 543 -5.66 -39.67 15.03
CA ARG A 543 -6.90 -38.86 14.89
C ARG A 543 -7.25 -38.52 13.44
N ARG A 544 -6.29 -38.55 12.52
CA ARG A 544 -6.47 -38.17 11.10
C ARG A 544 -6.38 -39.37 10.16
N ILE A 545 -5.58 -40.36 10.54
CA ILE A 545 -5.33 -41.59 9.81
C ILE A 545 -5.59 -42.72 10.81
N GLN A 546 -6.81 -43.25 10.82
CA GLN A 546 -7.24 -44.22 11.84
C GLN A 546 -6.38 -45.49 11.88
N SER A 547 -5.69 -45.84 10.78
CA SER A 547 -4.77 -46.98 10.70
C SER A 547 -3.40 -46.73 11.36
N PHE A 548 -3.08 -45.50 11.77
CA PHE A 548 -1.82 -45.18 12.42
C PHE A 548 -1.87 -45.56 13.90
N SER A 549 -0.96 -46.39 14.41
CA SER A 549 -0.96 -46.76 15.84
C SER A 549 -0.75 -45.53 16.74
N PRO A 550 -1.56 -45.31 17.79
CA PRO A 550 -1.38 -44.21 18.72
C PRO A 550 -0.25 -44.44 19.74
N MET A 551 0.36 -45.62 19.78
CA MET A 551 1.37 -45.98 20.79
C MET A 551 2.65 -45.13 20.68
N CYS A 552 3.18 -44.75 21.85
CA CYS A 552 4.45 -44.04 21.96
C CYS A 552 5.60 -44.87 21.39
N GLN A 553 6.28 -44.32 20.39
CA GLN A 553 7.34 -45.04 19.69
C GLN A 553 8.58 -45.27 20.56
N ARG A 554 8.76 -44.46 21.62
CA ARG A 554 9.91 -44.52 22.54
C ARG A 554 9.73 -45.55 23.65
N CYS A 555 8.56 -45.60 24.29
CA CYS A 555 8.33 -46.45 25.45
C CYS A 555 7.44 -47.66 25.15
N GLN A 556 6.58 -47.58 24.13
CA GLN A 556 5.59 -48.61 23.77
C GLN A 556 4.63 -49.01 24.92
N MET A 557 4.51 -48.19 25.96
CA MET A 557 3.66 -48.47 27.14
C MET A 557 2.35 -47.69 27.14
N GLU A 558 2.33 -46.48 26.58
CA GLU A 558 1.18 -45.57 26.60
C GLU A 558 0.98 -44.92 25.22
N ASN A 559 -0.19 -44.30 25.02
CA ASN A 559 -0.48 -43.50 23.83
C ASN A 559 0.38 -42.22 23.79
N GLU A 560 0.81 -41.85 22.58
CA GLU A 560 1.72 -40.75 22.31
C GLU A 560 1.01 -39.38 22.28
N PHE A 561 0.65 -38.88 23.46
CA PHE A 561 0.20 -37.49 23.65
C PHE A 561 1.37 -36.52 23.80
N GLU A 562 1.15 -35.22 23.58
CA GLU A 562 2.20 -34.19 23.71
C GLU A 562 2.89 -34.26 25.09
N THR A 563 2.12 -34.32 26.18
CA THR A 563 2.67 -34.38 27.54
C THR A 563 3.39 -35.69 27.84
N HIS A 564 2.95 -36.80 27.27
CA HIS A 564 3.69 -38.06 27.36
C HIS A 564 5.03 -37.94 26.64
N CYS A 565 5.06 -37.54 25.37
CA CYS A 565 6.30 -37.37 24.60
C CYS A 565 7.31 -36.48 25.32
N PHE A 566 6.87 -35.31 25.79
CA PHE A 566 7.78 -34.27 26.24
C PHE A 566 8.02 -34.28 27.74
N PHE A 567 7.19 -34.92 28.57
CA PHE A 567 7.37 -34.94 30.03
C PHE A 567 7.30 -36.33 30.64
N PHE A 568 6.27 -37.14 30.35
CA PHE A 568 6.03 -38.36 31.12
C PHE A 568 6.71 -39.62 30.60
N CYS A 569 7.14 -39.65 29.34
CA CYS A 569 7.89 -40.77 28.78
C CYS A 569 9.18 -40.97 29.60
N PRO A 570 9.54 -42.22 30.00
CA PRO A 570 10.72 -42.48 30.84
C PRO A 570 11.99 -41.79 30.34
N GLY A 571 12.23 -41.79 29.04
CA GLY A 571 13.39 -41.10 28.46
C GLY A 571 13.33 -39.57 28.60
N SER A 572 12.15 -38.96 28.45
CA SER A 572 11.99 -37.51 28.64
C SER A 572 12.10 -37.12 30.11
N ARG A 573 11.60 -37.95 31.02
CA ARG A 573 11.79 -37.78 32.48
C ARG A 573 13.27 -37.74 32.84
N ALA A 574 14.06 -38.65 32.28
CA ALA A 574 15.50 -38.70 32.52
C ALA A 574 16.22 -37.42 32.05
N VAL A 575 15.87 -36.90 30.86
CA VAL A 575 16.43 -35.64 30.34
C VAL A 575 16.08 -34.44 31.22
N TRP A 576 14.85 -34.35 31.71
CA TRP A 576 14.44 -33.25 32.58
C TRP A 576 15.09 -33.30 33.96
N PHE A 577 15.21 -34.50 34.54
CA PHE A 577 15.84 -34.70 35.84
C PHE A 577 17.36 -34.46 35.78
N GLY A 578 18.03 -34.96 34.73
CA GLY A 578 19.48 -34.81 34.53
C GLY A 578 19.91 -33.51 33.85
N GLY A 579 18.97 -32.71 33.36
CA GLY A 579 19.23 -31.46 32.65
C GLY A 579 19.48 -30.26 33.59
N GLN A 580 19.89 -29.14 33.01
CA GLN A 580 20.24 -27.90 33.75
C GLN A 580 19.10 -27.33 34.61
N LEU A 581 17.84 -27.62 34.27
CA LEU A 581 16.67 -27.14 35.02
C LEU A 581 16.20 -28.12 36.11
N MET A 582 16.73 -29.35 36.15
CA MET A 582 16.40 -30.41 37.10
C MET A 582 14.89 -30.54 37.39
N LEU A 583 14.07 -30.48 36.32
CA LEU A 583 12.62 -30.40 36.46
C LEU A 583 12.05 -31.73 36.93
N ARG A 584 11.29 -31.68 38.03
CA ARG A 584 10.47 -32.77 38.55
C ARG A 584 9.11 -32.75 37.87
N VAL A 585 8.92 -33.64 36.91
CA VAL A 585 7.76 -33.62 36.00
C VAL A 585 6.57 -34.48 36.45
N HIS A 586 6.64 -35.14 37.61
CA HIS A 586 5.59 -36.08 38.07
C HIS A 586 4.25 -35.41 38.39
N ASP A 587 4.28 -34.19 38.96
CA ASP A 587 3.09 -33.46 39.39
C ASP A 587 2.56 -32.49 38.31
N LEU A 588 3.00 -32.64 37.06
CA LEU A 588 2.54 -31.79 35.98
C LEU A 588 1.14 -32.20 35.51
N PRO A 589 0.29 -31.24 35.09
CA PRO A 589 -0.98 -31.51 34.45
C PRO A 589 -0.83 -32.36 33.19
N LEU A 590 -1.84 -33.17 32.90
CA LEU A 590 -1.91 -33.97 31.67
C LEU A 590 -2.10 -33.11 30.41
N ASP A 591 -2.62 -31.88 30.53
CA ASP A 591 -2.72 -30.95 29.41
C ASP A 591 -1.42 -30.17 29.19
N MET A 592 -0.94 -30.19 27.93
CA MET A 592 0.33 -29.59 27.54
C MET A 592 0.39 -28.08 27.79
N VAL A 593 -0.72 -27.36 27.60
CA VAL A 593 -0.75 -25.91 27.79
C VAL A 593 -0.68 -25.58 29.28
N GLN A 594 -1.39 -26.34 30.12
CA GLN A 594 -1.32 -26.19 31.57
C GLN A 594 0.07 -26.52 32.11
N ALA A 595 0.66 -27.65 31.71
CA ALA A 595 2.02 -28.03 32.08
C ALA A 595 3.06 -26.99 31.65
N PHE A 596 2.98 -26.52 30.40
CA PHE A 596 3.83 -25.43 29.90
C PHE A 596 3.64 -24.16 30.72
N THR A 597 2.41 -23.78 31.05
CA THR A 597 2.13 -22.54 31.80
C THR A 597 2.68 -22.61 33.23
N GLN A 598 2.54 -23.76 33.90
CA GLN A 598 3.04 -24.01 35.26
C GLN A 598 4.58 -23.97 35.33
N ILE A 599 5.27 -24.62 34.39
CA ILE A 599 6.74 -24.57 34.32
C ILE A 599 7.20 -23.14 34.00
N THR A 600 6.61 -22.53 32.98
CA THR A 600 7.08 -21.22 32.51
C THR A 600 6.71 -20.07 33.45
N SER A 601 5.87 -20.28 34.47
CA SER A 601 5.62 -19.27 35.50
C SER A 601 6.75 -19.13 36.51
N THR A 602 7.59 -20.15 36.68
CA THR A 602 8.68 -20.15 37.66
C THR A 602 10.03 -19.83 37.04
N LEU A 603 10.12 -19.78 35.70
CA LEU A 603 11.37 -19.56 34.97
C LEU A 603 11.60 -18.08 34.63
N ASP A 604 12.85 -17.66 34.75
CA ASP A 604 13.33 -16.37 34.27
C ASP A 604 13.63 -16.40 32.75
N GLY A 605 14.18 -15.31 32.21
CA GLY A 605 14.45 -15.22 30.77
C GLY A 605 15.46 -16.25 30.24
N GLN A 606 16.48 -16.60 31.03
CA GLN A 606 17.47 -17.60 30.66
C GLN A 606 16.92 -19.02 30.82
N GLY A 607 16.25 -19.31 31.94
CA GLY A 607 15.57 -20.58 32.18
C GLY A 607 14.53 -20.88 31.11
N MET A 608 13.78 -19.87 30.66
CA MET A 608 12.84 -20.00 29.54
C MET A 608 13.53 -20.39 28.23
N ALA A 609 14.72 -19.87 27.95
CA ALA A 609 15.47 -20.22 26.76
C ALA A 609 15.95 -21.68 26.85
N ILE A 610 16.59 -22.05 27.97
CA ILE A 610 17.06 -23.42 28.23
C ILE A 610 15.89 -24.40 28.08
N PHE A 611 14.77 -24.13 28.76
CA PHE A 611 13.56 -24.95 28.68
C PHE A 611 13.06 -25.13 27.24
N SER A 612 13.04 -24.03 26.47
CA SER A 612 12.59 -24.05 25.07
C SER A 612 13.50 -24.89 24.17
N TYR A 613 14.83 -24.82 24.37
CA TYR A 613 15.79 -25.62 23.61
C TYR A 613 15.76 -27.09 24.03
N THR A 614 15.68 -27.39 25.33
CA THR A 614 15.55 -28.78 25.82
C THR A 614 14.27 -29.43 25.28
N LEU A 615 13.15 -28.71 25.27
CA LEU A 615 11.91 -29.19 24.64
C LEU A 615 12.05 -29.47 23.15
N TRP A 616 12.90 -28.72 22.44
CA TRP A 616 13.09 -28.85 20.99
C TRP A 616 14.03 -29.99 20.60
N GLU A 617 14.98 -30.35 21.49
CA GLU A 617 15.92 -31.46 21.30
C GLU A 617 15.34 -32.82 21.71
N LEU A 618 14.30 -32.83 22.55
CA LEU A 618 13.49 -34.01 22.91
C LEU A 618 12.60 -34.49 21.76
#